data_AF-T0ZPY7-F1
#
_entry.id   AF-T0ZPY7-F1
#
_cell.length_a   1.000
_cell.length_b   1.000
_cell.length_c   1.000
_cell.angle_alpha   90.00
_cell.angle_beta   90.00
_cell.angle_gamma   90.00
#
_symmetry.space_group_name_H-M   'P 1'
#
loop_
_entity.id
_entity.type
_entity.pdbx_description
1 polymer ?
#
loop_
_entity_poly.entity_id
_entity_poly.type
_entity_poly.pdbx_seq_one_letter_code
_entity_poly.pdbx_strand_id
1 'polypeptide(L)' 'EVYSAAKGDANLMYPMKAALRANATLGEVSDTLRSVFGIYIPRG' A
#
# COMPACT_ATOMS: atom_id res chain seq x y z
N GLU A 1 -0.67 -9.61 0.90
CA GLU A 1 -0.30 -9.11 2.25
C GLU A 1 -0.44 -7.61 2.42
N VAL A 2 0.01 -6.78 1.47
CA VAL A 2 -0.10 -5.31 1.56
C VAL A 2 -1.52 -4.85 1.87
N TYR A 3 -2.53 -5.37 1.16
CA TYR A 3 -3.94 -5.04 1.40
C TYR A 3 -4.39 -5.37 2.84
N SER A 4 -4.10 -6.59 3.32
CA SER A 4 -4.51 -7.03 4.65
C SER A 4 -3.84 -6.22 5.75
N ALA A 5 -2.55 -5.90 5.60
CA ALA A 5 -1.84 -5.03 6.53
C ALA A 5 -2.41 -3.60 6.52
N ALA A 6 -2.76 -3.06 5.35
CA ALA A 6 -3.38 -1.73 5.23
C ALA A 6 -4.79 -1.66 5.82
N LYS A 7 -5.55 -2.76 5.80
CA LYS A 7 -6.87 -2.83 6.46
C LYS A 7 -6.79 -2.91 7.98
N GLY A 8 -5.64 -3.29 8.53
CA GLY A 8 -5.39 -3.37 9.96
C GLY A 8 -4.42 -2.30 10.45
N ASP A 9 -3.71 -2.60 11.53
CA ASP A 9 -2.73 -1.76 12.23
C ASP A 9 -1.30 -2.31 12.13
N ALA A 10 -1.08 -3.34 11.31
CA ALA A 10 0.22 -3.96 11.13
C ALA A 10 1.21 -3.02 10.43
N ASN A 11 2.50 -3.21 10.69
CA ASN A 11 3.55 -2.43 10.05
C ASN A 11 3.63 -2.72 8.53
N LEU A 12 3.32 -1.72 7.71
CA LEU A 12 3.29 -1.80 6.24
C LEU A 12 4.66 -2.02 5.59
N MET A 13 5.76 -1.68 6.27
CA MET A 13 7.09 -1.73 5.67
C MET A 13 7.51 -3.15 5.28
N TYR A 14 7.11 -4.15 6.06
CA TYR A 14 7.43 -5.55 5.78
C TYR A 14 6.75 -6.08 4.50
N PRO A 15 5.41 -6.03 4.36
CA PRO A 15 4.74 -6.51 3.15
C PRO A 15 5.06 -5.67 1.90
N MET A 16 5.31 -4.36 2.04
CA MET A 16 5.75 -3.54 0.90
C MET A 16 7.12 -3.98 0.39
N LYS A 17 8.09 -4.22 1.30
CA LYS A 17 9.42 -4.72 0.92
C LYS A 17 9.35 -6.10 0.25
N ALA A 18 8.46 -6.97 0.72
CA ALA A 18 8.23 -8.28 0.12
C ALA A 18 7.65 -8.15 -1.30
N ALA A 19 6.66 -7.27 -1.52
CA ALA A 19 6.06 -7.03 -2.83
C ALA A 19 7.10 -6.50 -3.84
N LEU A 20 7.89 -5.50 -3.45
CA LEU A 20 8.93 -4.94 -4.32
C LEU A 20 10.02 -5.98 -4.67
N ARG A 21 10.39 -6.84 -3.72
CA ARG A 21 11.31 -7.97 -4.00
C ARG A 21 10.74 -9.00 -4.96
N ALA A 22 9.42 -9.13 -5.01
CA ALA A 22 8.71 -9.96 -5.98
C ALA A 22 8.50 -9.26 -7.33
N ASN A 23 9.22 -8.17 -7.60
CA ASN A 23 9.13 -7.33 -8.80
C ASN A 23 7.78 -6.62 -8.99
N ALA A 24 6.97 -6.47 -7.93
CA ALA A 24 5.85 -5.55 -8.00
C ALA A 24 6.39 -4.13 -8.19
N THR A 25 5.69 -3.36 -9.01
CA THR A 25 5.99 -1.95 -9.24
C THR A 25 5.54 -1.09 -8.07
N LEU A 26 6.13 0.10 -7.96
CA LEU A 26 5.65 1.11 -7.00
C LEU A 26 4.19 1.49 -7.27
N GLY A 27 3.77 1.50 -8.53
CA GLY A 27 2.40 1.78 -8.95
C GLY A 27 1.39 0.79 -8.35
N GLU A 28 1.63 -0.52 -8.51
CA GLU A 28 0.74 -1.57 -8.00
C GLU A 28 0.63 -1.57 -6.47
N VAL A 29 1.74 -1.32 -5.78
CA VAL A 29 1.74 -1.15 -4.32
C VAL A 29 0.92 0.09 -3.94
N SER A 30 1.11 1.20 -4.66
CA SER A 30 0.37 2.45 -4.40
C SER A 30 -1.13 2.29 -4.66
N ASP A 31 -1.52 1.60 -5.73
CA ASP A 31 -2.94 1.34 -6.04
C ASP A 31 -3.60 0.49 -4.96
N THR A 32 -2.89 -0.52 -4.45
CA THR A 32 -3.36 -1.32 -3.32
C THR A 32 -3.62 -0.44 -2.10
N LEU A 33 -2.68 0.46 -1.75
CA LEU A 33 -2.84 1.36 -0.61
C LEU A 33 -3.99 2.37 -0.83
N ARG A 34 -4.13 2.94 -2.03
CA ARG A 34 -5.23 3.84 -2.39
C ARG A 34 -6.60 3.17 -2.26
N SER A 35 -6.70 1.87 -2.56
CA SER A 35 -7.96 1.12 -2.41
C SER A 35 -8.45 1.03 -0.95
N VAL A 36 -7.56 1.20 0.03
CA VAL A 36 -7.88 1.09 1.45
C VAL A 36 -7.98 2.45 2.12
N PHE A 37 -7.02 3.33 1.86
CA PHE A 37 -6.92 4.64 2.52
C PHE A 37 -7.57 5.78 1.73
N GLY A 38 -7.92 5.54 0.47
CA GLY A 38 -8.33 6.57 -0.47
C GLY A 38 -7.14 7.36 -1.01
N ILE A 39 -7.48 8.48 -1.66
CA ILE A 39 -6.51 9.41 -2.24
C ILE A 39 -6.65 10.73 -1.49
N TYR A 40 -5.52 11.34 -1.13
CA TYR A 40 -5.53 12.68 -0.56
C TYR A 40 -6.07 13.69 -1.59
N ILE A 41 -7.10 14.45 -1.18
CA ILE A 41 -7.67 15.54 -1.97
C ILE A 41 -7.27 16.85 -1.28
N PRO A 42 -6.36 17.64 -1.87
CA PRO A 42 -6.03 18.96 -1.35
C PRO A 42 -7.30 19.81 -1.24
N ARG A 43 -7.48 20.47 -0.09
CA ARG A 43 -8.50 21.50 0.07
C ARG A 43 -7.81 22.86 -0.04
N GLY A 44 -8.36 23.73 -0.89
CA GLY A 44 -7.89 25.11 -1.08
C GLY A 44 -8.19 26.00 0.13
#